data_AF-A0A417CXH7-F1
#
_entry.id   AF-A0A417CXH7-F1
#
_cell.length_a   1.000
_cell.length_b   1.000
_cell.length_c   1.000
_cell.angle_alpha   90.00
_cell.angle_beta   90.00
_cell.angle_gamma   90.00
#
_symmetry.space_group_name_H-M   'P 1'
#
loop_
_entity.id
_entity.type
_entity.pdbx_description
1 polymer ?
#
loop_
_entity_poly.entity_id
_entity_poly.type
_entity_poly.pdbx_seq_one_letter_code
_entity_poly.pdbx_strand_id
1 'polypeptide(L)'
;MLKLKNTLIKWSQEIVNSFTFINGRRITNGIMESRNGVTNEIKKNANGYKNFPRFRNRCLYCMNKDTKPNYAGSHKSIRMKGSSRGHYTKNK
;
A
#
# COMPACT_ATOMS: atom_id res chain seq x y z
N MET A 1 18.17 17.97 -18.61
CA MET A 1 19.37 18.06 -17.76
C MET A 1 19.17 18.91 -16.51
N LEU A 2 18.63 20.14 -16.61
CA LEU A 2 18.46 21.07 -15.46
C LEU A 2 17.62 20.50 -14.29
N LYS A 3 16.53 19.78 -14.59
CA LYS A 3 15.63 19.22 -13.55
C LYS A 3 16.35 18.20 -12.65
N LEU A 4 17.16 17.32 -13.23
CA LEU A 4 17.93 16.33 -12.47
C LEU A 4 18.92 17.01 -11.53
N LYS A 5 19.68 18.00 -12.04
CA LYS A 5 20.63 18.79 -11.24
C LYS A 5 19.94 19.44 -10.05
N ASN A 6 18.80 20.10 -10.27
CA ASN A 6 18.08 20.78 -9.20
C ASN A 6 17.55 19.80 -8.13
N THR A 7 17.12 18.60 -8.53
CA THR A 7 16.73 17.55 -7.59
C THR A 7 17.92 17.06 -6.78
N LEU A 8 19.07 16.81 -7.40
CA LEU A 8 20.27 16.34 -6.68
C LEU A 8 20.79 17.37 -5.67
N ILE A 9 20.80 18.65 -6.04
CA ILE A 9 21.18 19.73 -5.12
C ILE A 9 20.20 19.80 -3.94
N LYS A 10 18.89 19.77 -4.23
CA LYS A 10 17.83 19.83 -3.20
C LYS A 10 17.91 18.71 -2.18
N TRP A 11 18.24 17.48 -2.61
CA TRP A 11 18.28 16.28 -1.76
C TRP A 11 19.70 15.85 -1.38
N SER A 12 20.68 16.73 -1.58
CA SER A 12 22.11 16.39 -1.41
C SER A 12 22.43 15.91 0.00
N GLN A 13 21.88 16.57 1.02
CA GLN A 13 22.08 16.18 2.42
C GLN A 13 21.49 14.80 2.72
N GLU A 14 20.29 14.50 2.24
CA GLU A 14 19.63 13.21 2.43
C GLU A 14 20.36 12.08 1.69
N ILE A 15 20.88 12.37 0.50
CA ILE A 15 21.73 11.44 -0.25
C ILE A 15 22.99 11.12 0.56
N VAL A 16 23.67 12.12 1.11
CA VAL A 16 24.85 11.92 1.97
C VAL A 16 24.48 11.10 3.22
N ASN A 17 23.38 11.44 3.89
CA ASN A 17 22.90 10.73 5.08
C ASN A 17 22.53 9.27 4.81
N SER A 18 22.15 8.92 3.57
CA SER A 18 21.83 7.53 3.19
C SER A 18 23.05 6.60 3.22
N PHE A 19 24.27 7.15 3.22
CA PHE A 19 25.51 6.38 3.38
C PHE A 19 25.87 6.14 4.86
N THR A 20 25.18 6.81 5.80
CA THR A 20 25.45 6.66 7.23
C THR A 20 25.00 5.28 7.73
N PHE A 21 25.83 4.70 8.60
CA PHE A 21 25.52 3.47 9.31
C PHE A 21 25.03 3.81 10.72
N ILE A 22 23.88 3.26 11.11
CA ILE A 22 23.35 3.34 12.46
C ILE A 22 23.33 1.92 13.01
N ASN A 23 23.93 1.69 14.17
CA ASN A 23 23.97 0.39 14.85
C ASN A 23 24.45 -0.77 13.93
N GLY A 24 25.50 -0.52 13.14
CA GLY A 24 26.07 -1.53 12.24
C GLY A 24 25.27 -1.79 10.94
N ARG A 25 24.17 -1.05 10.70
CA ARG A 25 23.36 -1.17 9.48
C ARG A 25 23.30 0.15 8.73
N ARG A 26 23.56 0.12 7.41
CA ARG A 26 23.32 1.27 6.55
C ARG A 26 21.83 1.59 6.49
N ILE A 27 21.47 2.86 6.60
CA ILE A 27 20.11 3.31 6.36
C ILE A 27 19.82 3.11 4.86
N THR A 28 18.97 2.14 4.52
CA THR A 28 18.61 1.87 3.13
C THR A 28 17.11 2.03 2.91
N ASN A 29 16.74 2.46 1.70
CA ASN A 29 15.34 2.52 1.29
C ASN A 29 14.70 1.14 1.10
N GLY A 30 15.49 0.06 1.13
CA GLY A 30 15.04 -1.30 0.84
C GLY A 30 13.89 -1.79 1.75
N ILE A 31 13.86 -1.37 3.02
CA ILE A 31 12.73 -1.69 3.90
C ILE A 31 11.44 -1.05 3.39
N MET A 32 11.50 0.23 3.00
CA MET A 32 10.34 0.96 2.48
C MET A 32 9.92 0.44 1.11
N GLU A 33 10.86 0.09 0.24
CA GLU A 33 10.60 -0.53 -1.06
C GLU A 33 9.88 -1.88 -0.90
N SER A 34 10.31 -2.71 0.04
CA SER A 34 9.64 -3.97 0.37
C SER A 34 8.17 -3.75 0.77
N ARG A 35 7.90 -2.76 1.64
CA ARG A 35 6.53 -2.40 2.05
C ARG A 35 5.67 -1.87 0.90
N ASN A 36 6.26 -1.04 0.04
CA ASN A 36 5.60 -0.55 -1.17
C ASN A 36 5.30 -1.69 -2.16
N GLY A 37 6.17 -2.69 -2.25
CA GLY A 37 5.97 -3.91 -3.03
C GLY A 37 4.69 -4.65 -2.66
N VAL A 38 4.49 -4.90 -1.36
CA VAL A 38 3.27 -5.56 -0.84
C VAL A 38 2.01 -4.78 -1.22
N THR A 39 2.04 -3.46 -1.07
CA THR A 39 0.89 -2.60 -1.43
C THR A 39 0.58 -2.67 -2.93
N ASN A 40 1.61 -2.68 -3.78
CA ASN A 40 1.46 -2.82 -5.22
C ASN A 40 0.89 -4.19 -5.60
N GLU A 41 1.34 -5.26 -4.95
CA GLU A 41 0.83 -6.62 -5.17
C GLU A 41 -0.65 -6.74 -4.79
N ILE A 42 -1.04 -6.20 -3.63
CA ILE A 42 -2.45 -6.13 -3.21
C ILE A 42 -3.32 -5.41 -4.24
N LYS A 43 -2.82 -4.30 -4.80
CA LYS A 43 -3.50 -3.52 -5.84
C LYS A 43 -3.64 -4.31 -7.15
N LYS A 44 -2.57 -4.96 -7.59
CA LYS A 44 -2.54 -5.79 -8.81
C LYS A 44 -3.48 -6.98 -8.70
N ASN A 45 -3.40 -7.74 -7.60
CA ASN A 45 -4.25 -8.91 -7.36
C ASN A 45 -5.76 -8.58 -7.36
N ALA A 46 -6.13 -7.38 -6.92
CA ALA A 46 -7.52 -6.93 -6.93
C ALA A 46 -8.00 -6.36 -8.27
N ASN A 47 -7.14 -6.26 -9.29
CA ASN A 47 -7.38 -5.51 -10.52
C ASN A 47 -7.84 -4.05 -10.24
N GLY A 48 -7.22 -3.43 -9.23
CA GLY A 48 -7.54 -2.08 -8.76
C GLY A 48 -8.54 -2.04 -7.62
N TYR A 49 -8.68 -0.85 -7.02
CA TYR A 49 -9.62 -0.59 -5.92
C TYR A 49 -10.43 0.66 -6.23
N LYS A 50 -11.75 0.55 -6.07
CA LYS A 50 -12.68 1.69 -6.10
C LYS A 50 -12.97 2.24 -4.70
N ASN A 51 -12.76 1.42 -3.66
CA ASN A 51 -13.01 1.79 -2.26
C ASN A 51 -11.68 1.87 -1.49
N PHE A 52 -11.20 3.10 -1.26
CA PHE A 52 -9.94 3.34 -0.57
C PHE A 52 -9.94 2.84 0.89
N PRO A 53 -10.99 3.05 1.71
CA PRO A 53 -11.04 2.50 3.06
C PRO A 53 -10.84 0.98 3.12
N ARG A 54 -11.43 0.22 2.19
CA ARG A 54 -11.22 -1.23 2.09
C ARG A 54 -9.81 -1.60 1.67
N PHE A 55 -9.25 -0.85 0.72
CA PHE A 55 -7.85 -1.02 0.29
C PHE A 55 -6.90 -0.81 1.47
N ARG A 56 -7.04 0.30 2.21
CA ARG A 56 -6.26 0.62 3.40
C ARG A 56 -6.34 -0.50 4.44
N ASN A 57 -7.56 -0.95 4.77
CA ASN A 57 -7.74 -2.01 5.77
C ASN A 57 -7.05 -3.31 5.35
N ARG A 58 -7.11 -3.68 4.07
CA ARG A 58 -6.42 -4.87 3.55
C ARG A 58 -4.90 -4.69 3.59
N CYS A 59 -4.38 -3.54 3.19
CA CYS A 59 -2.95 -3.23 3.29
C CYS A 59 -2.45 -3.35 4.73
N LEU A 60 -3.15 -2.76 5.70
CA LEU A 60 -2.79 -2.83 7.12
C LEU A 60 -2.82 -4.27 7.64
N TYR A 61 -3.86 -5.03 7.27
CA TYR A 61 -3.98 -6.44 7.66
C TYR A 61 -2.86 -7.30 7.09
N CYS A 62 -2.53 -7.15 5.80
CA CYS A 62 -1.48 -7.93 5.15
C CYS A 62 -0.06 -7.56 5.62
N MET A 63 0.17 -6.30 6.01
CA MET A 63 1.50 -5.84 6.44
C MET A 63 1.83 -6.20 7.89
N ASN A 64 0.82 -6.46 8.72
CA ASN A 64 0.96 -6.69 10.15
C ASN A 64 0.50 -8.11 10.50
N LYS A 65 1.45 -9.02 10.72
CA LYS A 65 1.17 -10.42 11.05
C LYS A 65 0.39 -10.59 12.36
N ASP A 66 0.61 -9.68 13.30
CA ASP A 66 0.06 -9.76 14.66
C ASP A 66 -1.21 -8.93 14.86
N THR A 67 -1.62 -8.12 13.87
CA THR A 67 -2.85 -7.35 14.00
C THR A 67 -4.05 -8.24 13.77
N LYS A 68 -4.76 -8.54 14.86
CA LYS A 68 -6.12 -9.06 14.78
C LYS A 68 -7.02 -7.98 14.18
N PRO A 69 -7.97 -8.32 13.29
CA PRO A 69 -8.98 -7.37 12.86
C PRO A 69 -9.67 -6.77 14.09
N ASN A 70 -9.86 -5.46 14.12
CA ASN A 70 -10.64 -4.87 15.20
C ASN A 70 -12.11 -5.28 15.01
N TYR A 71 -12.57 -6.22 15.84
CA TYR A 71 -13.96 -6.69 15.87
C TYR A 71 -14.88 -5.77 16.69
N ALA A 72 -14.31 -4.82 17.44
CA ALA A 72 -15.08 -3.90 18.28
C ALA A 72 -15.56 -2.66 17.49
N GLY A 73 -16.88 -2.53 17.32
CA GLY A 73 -17.54 -1.24 17.07
C GLY A 73 -17.79 -0.80 15.62
N SER A 74 -17.32 -1.52 14.60
CA SER A 74 -17.60 -1.19 13.19
C SER A 74 -18.87 -1.87 12.67
N HIS A 75 -20.05 -1.56 13.23
CA HIS A 75 -21.32 -2.10 12.72
C HIS A 75 -21.68 -1.59 11.31
N LYS A 76 -21.00 -0.56 10.80
CA LYS A 76 -21.25 0.01 9.47
C LYS A 76 -20.42 -0.71 8.42
N SER A 77 -21.11 -1.31 7.44
CA SER A 77 -20.46 -1.89 6.26
C SER A 77 -19.74 -0.80 5.46
N ILE A 78 -18.43 -0.98 5.25
CA ILE A 78 -17.62 -0.19 4.31
C ILE A 78 -17.85 -0.67 2.86
N ARG A 79 -18.87 -1.51 2.59
CA ARG A 79 -19.16 -2.03 1.25
C ARG A 79 -19.79 -0.94 0.41
N MET A 80 -19.33 -0.79 -0.84
CA MET A 80 -20.06 0.03 -1.80
C MET A 80 -21.30 -0.74 -2.25
N LYS A 81 -22.40 -0.01 -2.48
CA LYS A 81 -23.59 -0.57 -3.12
C LYS A 81 -23.21 -1.02 -4.53
N GLY A 82 -23.37 -2.32 -4.80
CA GLY A 82 -23.18 -2.87 -6.13
C GLY A 82 -24.43 -2.69 -6.99
N SER A 83 -24.27 -2.78 -8.31
CA SER A 83 -25.41 -2.93 -9.21
C SER A 83 -26.15 -4.22 -8.92
N SER A 84 -27.47 -4.21 -9.08
CA SER A 84 -28.26 -5.44 -9.05
C SER A 84 -27.73 -6.42 -10.10
N ARG A 85 -27.63 -7.68 -9.71
CA ARG A 85 -27.19 -8.76 -10.60
C ARG A 85 -28.28 -8.94 -11.67
N GLY A 86 -27.89 -9.16 -12.93
CA GLY A 86 -28.84 -9.44 -14.01
C GLY A 86 -29.55 -10.77 -13.84
N HIS A 87 -30.66 -10.98 -14.57
CA HIS A 87 -31.34 -12.27 -14.62
C HIS A 87 -30.48 -13.31 -15.35
N TYR A 88 -30.40 -14.53 -14.79
CA TYR A 88 -29.74 -15.66 -15.46
C TYR A 88 -30.76 -16.43 -16.27
N THR A 89 -30.45 -16.68 -17.53
CA THR A 89 -31.11 -17.75 -18.30
C THR A 89 -30.40 -19.07 -17.97
N LYS A 90 -31.14 -20.04 -17.45
CA LYS A 90 -30.63 -21.42 -17.33
C LYS A 90 -30.93 -22.12 -18.64
N ASN A 91 -29.90 -22.63 -19.31
CA ASN A 91 -30.12 -23.58 -20.41
C ASN A 91 -30.69 -24.87 -19.81
N LYS A 92 -31.76 -25.36 -20.42
CA LYS A 92 -32.47 -26.58 -20.01
C LYS A 92 -31.77 -27.80 -20.59
#